data_AF-A0A7K2TG51-F1
#
_entry.id   AF-A0A7K2TG51-F1
#
_cell.length_a   1.000
_cell.length_b   1.000
_cell.length_c   1.000
_cell.angle_alpha   90.00
_cell.angle_beta   90.00
_cell.angle_gamma   90.00
#
_symmetry.space_group_name_H-M   'P 1'
#
loop_
_entity.id
_entity.type
_entity.pdbx_description
1 polymer ?
#
loop_
_entity_poly.entity_id
_entity_poly.type
_entity_poly.pdbx_seq_one_letter_code
_entity_poly.pdbx_strand_id
1 'polypeptide(L)' 'MDPRDAQTLQAAISELPRECRYHGNATAPPSGLIRREACCDTGIAAHRRKAAEEVLARLGR' A
#
# COMPACT_ATOMS: atom_id res chain seq x y z
N MET A 1 7.55 1.64 19.67
CA MET A 1 6.14 1.78 19.24
C MET A 1 5.30 1.07 20.29
N ASP A 2 4.23 1.68 20.79
CA ASP A 2 3.34 0.98 21.73
C ASP A 2 2.71 -0.24 21.01
N PRO A 3 2.62 -1.41 21.66
CA PRO A 3 2.00 -2.59 21.05
C PRO A 3 0.56 -2.39 20.58
N ARG A 4 -0.17 -1.44 21.16
CA ARG A 4 -1.53 -1.06 20.76
C ARG A 4 -1.53 -0.16 19.53
N ASP A 5 -0.54 0.70 19.37
CA ASP A 5 -0.35 1.52 18.16
C ASP A 5 -0.07 0.62 16.96
N ALA A 6 0.79 -0.39 17.12
CA ALA A 6 1.12 -1.35 16.08
C ALA A 6 -0.11 -2.16 15.62
N GLN A 7 -0.92 -2.64 16.58
CA GLN A 7 -2.17 -3.35 16.27
C GLN A 7 -3.20 -2.45 15.56
N THR A 8 -3.36 -1.22 16.03
CA THR A 8 -4.29 -0.25 15.41
C THR A 8 -3.89 0.05 13.97
N LEU A 9 -2.59 0.25 13.73
CA LEU A 9 -2.05 0.49 12.40
C LEU A 9 -2.22 -0.73 11.49
N GLN A 10 -1.99 -1.93 12.01
CA GLN A 10 -2.16 -3.17 11.27
C GLN A 10 -3.62 -3.44 10.90
N ALA A 11 -4.56 -3.13 11.79
CA ALA A 11 -5.99 -3.18 11.51
C ALA A 11 -6.38 -2.22 10.39
N ALA A 12 -5.96 -0.96 10.46
CA ALA A 12 -6.25 0.05 9.43
C ALA A 12 -5.67 -0.34 8.05
N ILE A 13 -4.45 -0.89 8.01
CA ILE A 13 -3.83 -1.36 6.76
C ILE A 13 -4.60 -2.56 6.17
N SER A 14 -5.19 -3.39 7.02
CA SER A 14 -5.90 -4.59 6.58
C SER A 14 -7.19 -4.27 5.82
N GLU A 15 -7.78 -3.10 6.02
CA GLU A 15 -8.96 -2.61 5.30
C GLU A 15 -8.66 -2.18 3.85
N LEU A 16 -7.39 -1.92 3.53
CA LEU A 16 -6.98 -1.54 2.18
C LEU A 16 -6.90 -2.77 1.27
N PRO A 17 -7.22 -2.64 -0.04
CA PRO A 17 -7.11 -3.75 -0.98
C PRO A 17 -5.66 -4.25 -1.08
N ARG A 18 -5.49 -5.58 -1.21
CA ARG A 18 -4.15 -6.19 -1.38
C ARG A 18 -3.58 -5.97 -2.78
N GLU A 19 -4.45 -5.92 -3.79
CA GLU A 19 -4.08 -5.85 -5.19
C GLU A 19 -4.87 -4.74 -5.90
N CYS A 20 -4.26 -4.13 -6.91
CA CYS A 20 -4.97 -3.24 -7.81
C CYS A 20 -5.84 -4.07 -8.75
N ARG A 21 -7.09 -3.65 -8.96
CA ARG A 21 -8.02 -4.31 -9.89
C ARG A 21 -7.48 -4.42 -11.32
N TYR A 22 -6.68 -3.45 -11.77
CA TYR A 22 -6.20 -3.36 -13.15
C TYR A 22 -4.79 -3.89 -13.33
N HIS A 23 -3.91 -3.72 -12.33
CA HIS A 23 -2.49 -4.05 -12.43
C HIS A 23 -2.04 -5.17 -11.48
N GLY A 24 -2.98 -5.77 -10.73
CA GLY A 24 -2.68 -6.79 -9.73
C GLY A 24 -1.67 -6.27 -8.70
N ASN A 25 -0.56 -6.99 -8.54
CA ASN A 25 0.55 -6.64 -7.65
C ASN A 25 1.50 -5.55 -8.20
N ALA A 26 1.39 -5.21 -9.49
CA ALA A 26 2.20 -4.16 -10.14
C ALA A 26 1.61 -2.77 -9.83
N THR A 27 1.59 -2.41 -8.54
CA THR A 27 1.01 -1.14 -8.06
C THR A 27 2.00 0.02 -8.07
N ALA A 28 3.28 -0.23 -8.37
CA ALA A 28 4.28 0.81 -8.56
C ALA A 28 4.14 1.39 -9.98
N PRO A 29 3.81 2.69 -10.13
CA PRO A 29 3.81 3.30 -11.45
C PRO A 29 5.23 3.27 -12.04
N PRO A 30 5.40 2.93 -13.34
CA PRO A 30 6.68 3.01 -14.01
C PRO A 30 7.28 4.42 -13.90
N SER A 31 8.59 4.50 -13.69
CA SER A 31 9.30 5.78 -13.70
C SER A 31 9.17 6.46 -15.07
N GLY A 32 8.89 7.76 -15.09
CA GLY A 32 8.84 8.56 -16.33
C GLY A 32 7.46 8.70 -17.00
N LEU A 33 6.41 8.08 -16.46
CA LEU A 33 5.03 8.34 -16.94
C LEU A 33 4.49 9.66 -16.36
N ILE A 34 4.41 10.69 -17.20
CA ILE A 34 3.82 12.00 -16.87
C ILE A 34 2.29 11.89 -16.70
N ARG A 35 1.65 10.94 -17.39
CA ARG A 35 0.21 10.68 -17.26
C ARG A 35 -0.01 9.40 -16.47
N ARG A 36 -0.51 9.56 -15.24
CA ARG A 36 -1.18 8.47 -14.53
C ARG A 36 -2.49 8.21 -15.25
N GLU A 37 -2.69 6.99 -15.72
CA GLU A 37 -4.01 6.56 -16.14
C GLU A 37 -4.94 6.57 -14.92
N ALA A 38 -6.24 6.78 -15.11
CA ALA A 38 -7.20 6.75 -14.00
C ALA A 38 -7.15 5.43 -13.21
N CYS A 39 -6.73 4.33 -13.85
CA CYS A 39 -6.49 3.05 -13.19
C CYS A 39 -5.30 3.08 -12.20
N CYS A 40 -4.30 3.95 -12.40
CA CYS A 40 -3.23 4.17 -11.43
C CYS A 40 -3.76 4.78 -10.13
N ASP A 41 -4.78 5.64 -10.19
CA ASP A 41 -5.40 6.22 -8.99
C ASP A 41 -6.17 5.16 -8.21
N THR A 42 -6.84 4.23 -8.90
CA THR A 42 -7.50 3.09 -8.25
C THR A 42 -6.50 2.09 -7.63
N GLY A 43 -5.25 2.07 -8.12
CA GLY A 43 -4.16 1.28 -7.56
C GLY A 43 -3.51 1.90 -6.32
N ILE A 44 -3.78 3.17 -6.00
CA ILE A 44 -3.15 3.91 -4.89
C ILE A 44 -3.37 3.22 -3.55
N ALA A 45 -4.58 2.73 -3.29
CA ALA A 45 -4.88 2.10 -2.00
C ALA A 45 -4.05 0.83 -1.78
N ALA A 46 -3.93 -0.02 -2.81
CA ALA A 46 -3.09 -1.22 -2.76
C ALA A 46 -1.59 -0.89 -2.70
N HIS A 47 -1.15 0.15 -3.41
CA HIS A 47 0.21 0.65 -3.31
C HIS A 47 0.55 1.12 -1.88
N ARG A 48 -0.34 1.93 -1.27
CA ARG A 48 -0.18 2.43 0.10
C ARG A 48 -0.16 1.29 1.12
N ARG A 49 -1.01 0.28 0.94
CA ARG A 49 -0.97 -0.93 1.77
C ARG A 49 0.40 -1.59 1.74
N LYS A 50 0.93 -1.88 0.55
CA LYS A 50 2.25 -2.51 0.38
C LYS A 50 3.36 -1.70 1.06
N ALA A 51 3.40 -0.38 0.82
CA ALA A 51 4.38 0.50 1.44
C ALA A 51 4.27 0.52 2.98
N ALA A 52 3.04 0.50 3.52
CA ALA A 52 2.80 0.49 4.95
C ALA A 52 3.21 -0.86 5.59
N GLU A 53 2.92 -1.99 4.95
CA GLU A 53 3.37 -3.32 5.37
C GLU A 53 4.91 -3.40 5.41
N GLU A 54 5.61 -2.85 4.41
CA GLU A 54 7.08 -2.78 4.36
C GLU A 54 7.68 -1.89 5.47
N VAL A 55 7.01 -0.80 5.85
CA VAL A 55 7.41 0.03 7.00
C VAL A 55 7.20 -0.73 8.31
N LEU A 56 6.02 -1.33 8.52
CA LEU A 56 5.73 -2.11 9.72
C LEU A 56 6.72 -3.25 9.93
N ALA A 57 7.07 -3.98 8.87
CA ALA A 57 8.05 -5.07 8.93
C ALA A 57 9.49 -4.61 9.26
N ARG A 58 9.78 -3.31 9.09
CA ARG A 58 11.04 -2.69 9.53
C ARG A 58 10.99 -2.19 10.97
N LEU A 59 9.82 -1.75 11.45
CA LEU A 59 9.64 -1.25 12.81
C LEU A 59 9.44 -2.35 13.86
N GLY A 60 8.98 -3.53 13.44
CA GLY A 60 8.82 -4.72 14.29
C GLY A 60 10.04 -5.65 14.35
N ARG A 61 11.13 -5.29 13.67
CA ARG A 61 12.48 -5.87 13.82
C ARG A 61 13.31 -4.95 14.69
#